data_AF-A0A9X6QQS4-F1
#
_entry.id   AF-A0A9X6QQS4-F1
#
_cell.length_a   1.000
_cell.length_b   1.000
_cell.length_c   1.000
_cell.angle_alpha   90.00
_cell.angle_beta   90.00
_cell.angle_gamma   90.00
#
_symmetry.space_group_name_H-M   'P 1'
#
loop_
_entity.id
_entity.type
_entity.pdbx_description
1 polymer ?
#
loop_
_entity_poly.entity_id
_entity_poly.type
_entity_poly.pdbx_seq_one_letter_code
_entity_poly.pdbx_strand_id
1 'polypeptide(L)'
;MNVPKENREKRQEELSTWYAQGLKVDEMKHFIGYRKLKTKTLYNIESHKGYVVLQYKVVYENITIEKEEEAQPHLDPTQPPPPPKVVEKEKVFEHTALLNIPISAKEGKYAIIENPYITSVEQLQSKQIETIKNPMVKKEQAPFTEKQKIENWLKEFFVKYADSKPEDLTYMMKEPRALSGIKSFVAIQDLKVYKTGDKQTWTVKGTVMFKEKELDLENKETFTMKVVLKEGKYFVEKMTNTVGGNE
;
A
#
# COMPACT_ATOMS: atom_id res chain seq x y z
N MET A 1 10.01 -19.67 0.18
CA MET A 1 10.22 -19.03 1.50
C MET A 1 9.71 -19.85 2.68
N ASN A 2 8.53 -20.49 2.63
CA ASN A 2 8.18 -21.49 3.65
C ASN A 2 9.27 -22.56 3.75
N VAL A 3 9.58 -23.03 4.95
CA VAL A 3 10.42 -24.20 5.21
C VAL A 3 9.71 -24.98 6.31
N PRO A 4 9.21 -26.19 6.06
CA PRO A 4 8.41 -26.92 7.04
C PRO A 4 9.26 -27.51 8.16
N LYS A 5 8.62 -27.80 9.29
CA LYS A 5 9.23 -28.51 10.44
C LYS A 5 9.64 -29.92 10.02
N GLU A 6 8.76 -30.61 9.32
CA GLU A 6 8.91 -31.99 8.84
C GLU A 6 8.81 -32.03 7.30
N ASN A 7 9.16 -33.16 6.67
CA ASN A 7 9.04 -33.38 5.22
C ASN A 7 9.78 -32.34 4.35
N ARG A 8 10.99 -31.95 4.78
CA ARG A 8 11.83 -30.98 4.05
C ARG A 8 12.28 -31.49 2.67
N GLU A 9 12.42 -32.80 2.51
CA GLU A 9 12.78 -33.44 1.24
C GLU A 9 11.71 -33.24 0.17
N LYS A 10 10.43 -33.48 0.51
CA LYS A 10 9.30 -33.23 -0.41
C LYS A 10 9.27 -31.79 -0.91
N ARG A 11 9.53 -30.82 -0.02
CA ARG A 11 9.64 -29.41 -0.42
C ARG A 11 10.80 -29.21 -1.41
N GLN A 12 11.94 -29.85 -1.17
CA GLN A 12 13.11 -29.73 -2.05
C GLN A 12 12.80 -30.30 -3.44
N GLU A 13 12.14 -31.44 -3.51
CA GLU A 13 11.66 -32.05 -4.76
C GLU A 13 10.69 -31.11 -5.50
N GLU A 14 9.68 -30.58 -4.81
CA GLU A 14 8.72 -29.63 -5.39
C GLU A 14 9.42 -28.38 -5.93
N LEU A 15 10.38 -27.81 -5.19
CA LEU A 15 11.14 -26.65 -5.65
C LEU A 15 12.03 -26.96 -6.85
N SER A 16 12.62 -28.15 -6.90
CA SER A 16 13.53 -28.53 -7.99
C SER A 16 12.86 -28.48 -9.37
N THR A 17 11.53 -28.69 -9.43
CA THR A 17 10.75 -28.60 -10.68
C THR A 17 10.70 -27.20 -11.29
N TRP A 18 11.00 -26.17 -10.51
CA TRP A 18 11.03 -24.77 -10.97
C TRP A 18 12.40 -24.33 -11.47
N TYR A 19 13.44 -25.12 -11.20
CA TYR A 19 14.83 -24.77 -11.49
C TYR A 19 15.20 -25.21 -12.90
N ALA A 20 16.06 -24.44 -13.56
CA ALA A 20 16.61 -24.79 -14.86
C ALA A 20 17.43 -26.08 -14.76
N GLN A 21 17.50 -26.82 -15.87
CA GLN A 21 18.26 -28.06 -15.94
C GLN A 21 19.72 -27.84 -15.51
N GLY A 22 20.19 -28.70 -14.61
CA GLY A 22 21.56 -28.65 -14.09
C GLY A 22 21.74 -27.83 -12.80
N LEU A 23 20.74 -27.04 -12.39
CA LEU A 23 20.77 -26.31 -11.13
C LEU A 23 20.21 -27.17 -9.99
N LYS A 24 20.97 -27.31 -8.91
CA LYS A 24 20.57 -28.06 -7.71
C LYS A 24 20.00 -27.12 -6.66
N VAL A 25 18.88 -27.51 -6.06
CA VAL A 25 18.32 -26.81 -4.89
C VAL A 25 19.13 -27.19 -3.66
N ASP A 26 19.58 -26.21 -2.90
CA ASP A 26 20.36 -26.42 -1.67
C ASP A 26 19.62 -27.31 -0.66
N GLU A 27 20.37 -28.23 -0.07
CA GLU A 27 19.87 -29.11 0.98
C GLU A 27 19.76 -28.37 2.32
N MET A 28 18.62 -28.54 3.00
CA MET A 28 18.33 -27.87 4.27
C MET A 28 18.30 -28.88 5.42
N LYS A 29 19.48 -29.47 5.72
CA LYS A 29 19.63 -30.62 6.63
C LYS A 29 20.15 -30.30 8.03
N HIS A 30 20.59 -29.06 8.31
CA HIS A 30 21.34 -28.75 9.54
C HIS A 30 20.74 -27.60 10.38
N PHE A 31 19.45 -27.68 10.72
CA PHE A 31 18.84 -26.77 11.69
C PHE A 31 17.57 -27.36 12.34
N ILE A 32 17.31 -26.96 13.59
CA ILE A 32 16.10 -27.31 14.35
C ILE A 32 15.16 -26.10 14.31
N GLY A 33 13.96 -26.29 13.77
CA GLY A 33 13.00 -25.21 13.56
C GLY A 33 12.33 -25.25 12.20
N TYR A 34 11.66 -24.17 11.85
CA TYR A 34 10.96 -24.01 10.57
C TYR A 34 10.77 -22.54 10.22
N ARG A 35 10.34 -22.25 8.99
CA ARG A 35 10.08 -20.89 8.50
C ARG A 35 8.68 -20.76 7.93
N LYS A 36 7.94 -19.73 8.36
CA LYS A 36 6.62 -19.38 7.85
C LYS A 36 6.69 -18.06 7.08
N LEU A 37 6.30 -18.07 5.81
CA LEU A 37 6.08 -16.86 5.02
C LEU A 37 4.73 -16.26 5.42
N LYS A 38 4.73 -14.98 5.80
CA LYS A 38 3.54 -14.22 6.18
C LYS A 38 2.96 -13.51 4.97
N THR A 39 3.79 -12.72 4.29
CA THR A 39 3.36 -11.94 3.12
C THR A 39 4.44 -11.96 2.04
N LYS A 40 4.01 -11.81 0.78
CA LYS A 40 4.88 -11.59 -0.37
C LYS A 40 4.23 -10.57 -1.30
N THR A 41 5.00 -9.59 -1.74
CA THR A 41 4.56 -8.57 -2.69
C THR A 41 5.64 -8.38 -3.73
N LEU A 42 5.27 -8.38 -5.02
CA LEU A 42 6.22 -8.03 -6.07
C LEU A 42 6.67 -6.59 -5.84
N TYR A 43 7.98 -6.42 -5.66
CA TYR A 43 8.61 -5.15 -5.32
C TYR A 43 9.16 -4.45 -6.56
N ASN A 44 9.87 -5.20 -7.40
CA ASN A 44 10.50 -4.70 -8.62
C ASN A 44 10.80 -5.85 -9.59
N ILE A 45 11.07 -5.51 -10.85
CA ILE A 45 11.57 -6.42 -11.89
C ILE A 45 12.83 -5.80 -12.49
N GLU A 46 13.98 -6.43 -12.27
CA GLU A 46 15.25 -5.98 -12.86
C GLU A 46 15.52 -6.75 -14.15
N SER A 47 15.76 -6.03 -15.25
CA SER A 47 16.04 -6.63 -16.55
C SER A 47 17.54 -6.75 -16.77
N HIS A 48 18.00 -7.97 -17.09
CA HIS A 48 19.37 -8.26 -17.47
C HIS A 48 19.41 -8.83 -18.89
N LYS A 49 20.60 -8.91 -19.48
CA LYS A 49 20.77 -9.51 -20.81
C LYS A 49 20.46 -11.01 -20.73
N GLY A 50 19.28 -11.42 -21.21
CA GLY A 50 18.86 -12.82 -21.33
C GLY A 50 18.05 -13.37 -20.16
N TYR A 51 17.79 -12.59 -19.11
CA TYR A 51 16.99 -12.99 -17.96
C TYR A 51 16.48 -11.77 -17.18
N VAL A 52 15.55 -11.99 -16.26
CA VAL A 52 15.06 -10.97 -15.33
C VAL A 52 15.18 -11.44 -13.90
N VAL A 53 15.35 -10.52 -12.96
CA VAL A 53 15.31 -10.80 -11.52
C VAL A 53 13.99 -10.27 -10.98
N LEU A 54 13.12 -11.17 -10.54
CA LEU A 54 11.90 -10.79 -9.82
C LEU A 54 12.27 -10.53 -8.36
N GLN A 55 12.07 -9.30 -7.90
CA GLN A 55 12.29 -8.93 -6.51
C GLN A 55 10.96 -8.94 -5.77
N TYR A 56 10.85 -9.76 -4.73
CA TYR A 56 9.68 -9.81 -3.86
C TYR A 56 10.03 -9.26 -2.49
N LYS A 57 9.27 -8.29 -1.99
CA LYS A 57 9.29 -7.96 -0.56
C LYS A 57 8.55 -9.07 0.19
N VAL A 58 9.26 -9.73 1.10
CA VAL A 58 8.74 -10.84 1.89
C VAL A 58 8.82 -10.52 3.38
N VAL A 59 7.77 -10.88 4.11
CA VAL A 59 7.76 -10.92 5.58
C VAL A 59 7.66 -12.38 5.99
N TYR A 60 8.59 -12.85 6.81
CA TYR A 60 8.61 -14.24 7.26
C TYR A 60 9.08 -14.37 8.70
N GLU A 61 8.64 -15.44 9.35
CA GLU A 61 9.04 -15.83 10.69
C GLU A 61 10.01 -17.00 10.59
N ASN A 62 11.15 -16.90 11.27
CA ASN A 62 11.97 -18.06 11.62
C ASN A 62 11.53 -18.52 13.02
N ILE A 63 11.22 -19.81 13.16
CA ILE A 63 10.82 -20.40 14.42
C ILE A 63 11.91 -21.40 14.81
N THR A 64 12.65 -21.11 15.87
CA THR A 64 13.60 -22.07 16.46
C THR A 64 12.87 -22.88 17.52
N ILE A 65 13.21 -24.17 17.62
CA ILE A 65 12.64 -25.05 18.63
C ILE A 65 13.76 -25.38 19.63
N GLU A 66 13.54 -25.00 20.88
CA GLU A 66 14.40 -25.30 22.01
C GLU A 66 13.76 -26.44 22.81
N LYS A 67 14.57 -27.38 23.31
CA LYS A 67 14.12 -28.50 24.12
C LYS A 67 14.52 -28.24 25.57
N GLU A 68 13.54 -28.18 26.46
CA GLU A 68 13.75 -28.01 27.89
C GLU A 68 13.21 -29.21 28.67
N GLU A 69 13.89 -29.58 29.74
CA GLU A 69 13.43 -30.61 30.68
C GLU A 69 12.61 -29.94 31.79
N GLU A 70 11.31 -30.21 31.82
CA GLU A 70 10.42 -29.74 32.87
C GLU A 70 10.13 -30.88 33.87
N ALA A 71 10.31 -30.58 35.16
CA ALA A 71 10.01 -31.54 36.23
C ALA A 71 8.53 -31.88 36.23
N GLN A 72 8.22 -33.17 36.34
CA GLN A 72 6.85 -33.65 36.44
C GLN A 72 6.40 -33.66 37.92
N PRO A 73 5.11 -33.39 38.21
CA PRO A 73 4.61 -33.41 39.58
C PRO A 73 4.74 -34.81 40.20
N HIS A 74 5.31 -34.88 41.41
CA HIS A 74 5.44 -36.12 42.17
C HIS A 74 4.17 -36.38 42.97
N LEU A 75 3.25 -37.15 42.37
CA LEU A 75 1.90 -37.37 42.90
C LEU A 75 1.85 -38.35 44.08
N ASP A 76 2.86 -39.21 44.25
CA ASP A 76 2.95 -40.21 45.33
C ASP A 76 4.38 -40.23 45.92
N PRO A 77 4.58 -39.70 47.15
CA PRO A 77 5.87 -39.65 47.84
C PRO A 77 6.56 -41.01 48.05
N THR A 78 5.80 -42.12 47.96
CA THR A 78 6.32 -43.48 48.19
C THR A 78 6.97 -44.10 46.95
N GLN A 79 6.80 -43.50 45.77
CA GLN A 79 7.41 -43.94 44.52
C GLN A 79 8.59 -43.03 44.12
N PRO A 80 9.54 -43.51 43.30
CA PRO A 80 10.56 -42.63 42.72
C PRO A 80 9.93 -41.50 41.90
N PRO A 81 10.54 -40.29 41.87
CA PRO A 81 10.02 -39.19 41.06
C PRO A 81 10.02 -39.57 39.57
N PRO A 82 8.97 -39.22 38.81
CA PRO A 82 8.93 -39.45 37.37
C PRO A 82 10.07 -38.69 36.66
N PRO A 83 10.64 -39.24 35.57
CA PRO A 83 11.66 -38.54 34.81
C PRO A 83 11.12 -37.22 34.24
N PRO A 84 11.96 -36.18 34.12
CA PRO A 84 11.53 -34.90 33.56
C PRO A 84 10.97 -35.07 32.15
N LYS A 85 9.94 -34.28 31.82
CA LYS A 85 9.34 -34.26 30.48
C LYS A 85 10.13 -33.31 29.60
N VAL A 86 10.54 -33.76 28.43
CA VAL A 86 11.07 -32.86 27.40
C VAL A 86 9.91 -32.08 26.79
N VAL A 87 9.94 -30.75 26.92
CA VAL A 87 8.99 -29.82 26.33
C VAL A 87 9.69 -29.02 25.23
N GLU A 88 9.02 -28.90 24.08
CA GLU A 88 9.48 -28.04 22.99
C GLU A 88 8.94 -26.62 23.18
N LYS A 89 9.84 -25.63 23.22
CA LYS A 89 9.49 -24.21 23.23
C LYS A 89 9.86 -23.59 21.90
N GLU A 90 8.92 -22.84 21.34
CA GLU A 90 9.12 -22.12 20.08
C GLU A 90 9.55 -20.68 20.37
N LYS A 91 10.63 -20.24 19.73
CA LYS A 91 11.05 -18.84 19.70
C LYS A 91 10.92 -18.30 18.29
N VAL A 92 10.17 -17.20 18.17
CA VAL A 92 9.77 -16.63 16.88
C VAL A 92 10.58 -15.37 16.60
N PHE A 93 11.17 -15.30 15.41
CA PHE A 93 11.92 -14.15 14.91
C PHE A 93 11.30 -13.68 13.60
N GLU A 94 10.75 -12.47 13.59
CA GLU A 94 10.18 -11.86 12.38
C GLU A 94 11.25 -11.12 11.58
N HIS A 95 11.22 -11.31 10.26
CA HIS A 95 12.13 -10.67 9.32
C HIS A 95 11.36 -10.09 8.13
N THR A 96 11.82 -8.93 7.66
CA THR A 96 11.42 -8.35 6.37
C THR A 96 12.64 -8.27 5.47
N ALA A 97 12.54 -8.76 4.23
CA ALA A 97 13.64 -8.72 3.27
C ALA A 97 13.14 -8.66 1.82
N LEU A 98 14.05 -8.40 0.87
CA LEU A 98 13.82 -8.60 -0.56
C LEU A 98 14.35 -9.98 -0.96
N LEU A 99 13.47 -10.81 -1.53
CA LEU A 99 13.83 -12.07 -2.17
C LEU A 99 13.99 -11.84 -3.67
N ASN A 100 15.20 -12.07 -4.17
CA ASN A 100 15.57 -11.89 -5.57
C ASN A 100 15.55 -13.26 -6.25
N ILE A 101 14.74 -13.43 -7.29
CA ILE A 101 14.55 -14.69 -8.02
C ILE A 101 14.95 -14.47 -9.49
N PRO A 102 16.14 -14.92 -9.90
CA PRO A 102 16.58 -14.86 -11.30
C PRO A 102 15.81 -15.88 -12.16
N ILE A 103 15.10 -15.41 -13.16
CA ILE A 103 14.29 -16.24 -14.07
C ILE A 103 14.58 -15.93 -15.53
N SER A 104 14.52 -16.95 -16.37
CA SER A 104 14.49 -16.79 -17.83
C SER A 104 13.24 -17.43 -18.42
N ALA A 105 12.85 -16.97 -19.60
CA ALA A 105 11.69 -17.44 -20.32
C ALA A 105 12.10 -18.03 -21.67
N LYS A 106 11.57 -19.22 -21.99
CA LYS A 106 11.72 -19.86 -23.31
C LYS A 106 10.40 -20.51 -23.69
N GLU A 107 9.92 -20.23 -24.90
CA GLU A 107 8.66 -20.81 -25.42
C GLU A 107 7.45 -20.63 -24.48
N GLY A 108 7.36 -19.45 -23.84
CA GLY A 108 6.28 -19.12 -22.90
C GLY A 108 6.36 -19.83 -21.54
N LYS A 109 7.44 -20.58 -21.26
CA LYS A 109 7.71 -21.23 -19.98
C LYS A 109 8.81 -20.48 -19.23
N TYR A 110 8.81 -20.57 -17.90
CA TYR A 110 9.76 -19.90 -17.01
C TYR A 110 10.53 -20.91 -16.19
N ALA A 111 11.80 -20.62 -15.92
CA ALA A 111 12.62 -21.40 -15.01
C ALA A 111 13.51 -20.47 -14.16
N ILE A 112 13.78 -20.87 -12.92
CA ILE A 112 14.79 -20.25 -12.06
C ILE A 112 16.16 -20.67 -12.58
N ILE A 113 16.94 -19.70 -13.04
CA ILE A 113 18.22 -19.97 -13.72
C ILE A 113 19.44 -19.85 -12.82
N GLU A 114 19.26 -19.31 -11.61
CA GLU A 114 20.31 -19.14 -10.60
C GLU A 114 19.68 -19.13 -9.20
N ASN A 115 20.48 -19.41 -8.17
CA ASN A 115 20.02 -19.48 -6.79
C ASN A 115 19.41 -18.14 -6.32
N PRO A 116 18.16 -18.14 -5.81
CA PRO A 116 17.57 -16.95 -5.22
C PRO A 116 18.37 -16.44 -4.02
N TYR A 117 18.48 -15.12 -3.89
CA TYR A 117 19.25 -14.47 -2.83
C TYR A 117 18.44 -13.39 -2.11
N ILE A 118 18.83 -13.07 -0.87
CA ILE A 118 18.14 -12.11 -0.02
C ILE A 118 18.94 -10.79 0.05
N THR A 119 18.27 -9.66 -0.11
CA THR A 119 18.82 -8.31 0.14
C THR A 119 17.96 -7.56 1.18
N SER A 120 18.52 -6.51 1.79
CA SER A 120 17.77 -5.64 2.69
C SER A 120 16.71 -4.85 1.93
N VAL A 121 15.57 -4.57 2.58
CA VAL A 121 14.65 -3.54 2.10
C VAL A 121 15.24 -2.21 2.52
N GLU A 122 16.09 -1.60 1.70
CA GLU A 122 16.58 -0.25 1.99
C GLU A 122 15.40 0.73 2.21
N GLN A 123 15.66 1.84 2.92
CA GLN A 123 14.63 2.84 3.19
C GLN A 123 14.10 3.43 1.88
N LEU A 124 12.86 3.09 1.55
CA LEU A 124 12.10 3.58 0.39
C LEU A 124 11.78 5.08 0.41
N GLN A 125 12.26 5.80 1.42
CA GLN A 125 11.97 7.21 1.62
C GLN A 125 13.09 8.05 0.99
N SER A 126 12.78 8.77 -0.08
CA SER A 126 13.71 9.75 -0.65
C SER A 126 13.32 11.16 -0.26
N LYS A 127 14.28 11.91 0.28
CA LYS A 127 14.17 13.36 0.48
C LYS A 127 14.49 14.17 -0.78
N GLN A 128 14.94 13.51 -1.86
CA GLN A 128 15.35 14.15 -3.11
C GLN A 128 14.20 14.27 -4.12
N ILE A 129 13.01 13.76 -3.80
CA ILE A 129 11.83 13.88 -4.67
C ILE A 129 11.11 15.19 -4.36
N GLU A 130 10.98 16.05 -5.37
CA GLU A 130 10.22 17.30 -5.23
C GLU A 130 8.71 17.05 -5.10
N THR A 131 8.04 17.93 -4.36
CA THR A 131 6.58 17.91 -4.26
C THR A 131 5.92 18.37 -5.55
N ILE A 132 4.70 17.88 -5.80
CA ILE A 132 3.87 18.37 -6.91
C ILE A 132 3.53 19.84 -6.66
N LYS A 133 3.92 20.72 -7.59
CA LYS A 133 3.62 22.16 -7.54
C LYS A 133 2.41 22.48 -8.42
N ASN A 134 1.70 23.55 -8.10
CA ASN A 134 0.64 24.07 -8.97
C ASN A 134 1.28 24.74 -10.21
N PRO A 135 1.10 24.20 -11.43
CA PRO A 135 1.70 24.76 -12.65
C PRO A 135 1.11 26.13 -13.05
N MET A 136 -0.04 26.52 -12.49
CA MET A 136 -0.73 27.78 -12.80
C MET A 136 -0.35 28.92 -11.84
N VAL A 137 0.69 28.77 -11.03
CA VAL A 137 1.08 29.79 -10.03
C VAL A 137 1.35 31.17 -10.63
N LYS A 138 1.80 31.23 -11.89
CA LYS A 138 2.06 32.47 -12.63
C LYS A 138 0.84 33.03 -13.38
N LYS A 139 -0.26 32.26 -13.48
CA LYS A 139 -1.49 32.74 -14.13
C LYS A 139 -2.24 33.68 -13.18
N GLU A 140 -2.86 34.70 -13.76
CA GLU A 140 -3.74 35.60 -13.02
C GLU A 140 -4.96 34.83 -12.48
N GLN A 141 -5.32 35.10 -11.23
CA GLN A 141 -6.50 34.52 -10.61
C GLN A 141 -7.76 35.30 -11.01
N ALA A 142 -8.92 34.64 -10.93
CA ALA A 142 -10.19 35.31 -11.09
C ALA A 142 -10.33 36.47 -10.06
N PRO A 143 -11.04 37.55 -10.41
CA PRO A 143 -11.31 38.66 -9.50
C PRO A 143 -11.90 38.19 -8.17
N PHE A 144 -11.63 38.93 -7.10
CA PHE A 144 -12.07 38.58 -5.74
C PHE A 144 -13.56 38.25 -5.64
N THR A 145 -14.41 39.02 -6.32
CA THR A 145 -15.87 38.82 -6.32
C THR A 145 -16.31 37.51 -6.96
N GLU A 146 -15.64 37.08 -8.04
CA GLU A 146 -15.89 35.77 -8.65
C GLU A 146 -15.37 34.64 -7.77
N LYS A 147 -14.14 34.81 -7.25
CA LYS A 147 -13.50 33.86 -6.33
C LYS A 147 -14.38 33.59 -5.10
N GLN A 148 -14.94 34.63 -4.50
CA GLN A 148 -15.78 34.52 -3.31
C GLN A 148 -17.08 33.75 -3.59
N LYS A 149 -17.71 33.97 -4.75
CA LYS A 149 -18.91 33.22 -5.16
C LYS A 149 -18.61 31.73 -5.31
N ILE A 150 -17.48 31.41 -5.95
CA ILE A 150 -17.03 30.02 -6.13
C ILE A 150 -16.66 29.38 -4.80
N GLU A 151 -15.96 30.10 -3.91
CA GLU A 151 -15.62 29.61 -2.58
C GLU A 151 -16.86 29.27 -1.74
N ASN A 152 -17.87 30.14 -1.74
CA ASN A 152 -19.11 29.90 -1.00
C ASN A 152 -19.84 28.66 -1.53
N TRP A 153 -19.96 28.53 -2.86
CA TRP A 153 -20.53 27.33 -3.46
C TRP A 153 -19.70 26.07 -3.17
N LEU A 154 -18.37 26.16 -3.16
CA LEU A 154 -17.51 25.03 -2.81
C LEU A 154 -17.71 24.57 -1.37
N LYS A 155 -17.98 25.48 -0.43
CA LYS A 155 -18.32 25.09 0.96
C LYS A 155 -19.59 24.24 0.99
N GLU A 156 -20.63 24.66 0.27
CA GLU A 156 -21.87 23.88 0.14
C GLU A 156 -21.62 22.53 -0.56
N PHE A 157 -20.87 22.54 -1.67
CA PHE A 157 -20.48 21.35 -2.40
C PHE A 157 -19.75 20.37 -1.49
N PHE A 158 -18.75 20.81 -0.71
CA PHE A 158 -17.96 19.90 0.12
C PHE A 158 -18.71 19.40 1.36
N VAL A 159 -19.67 20.17 1.90
CA VAL A 159 -20.60 19.67 2.91
C VAL A 159 -21.43 18.52 2.33
N LYS A 160 -22.01 18.70 1.14
CA LYS A 160 -22.78 17.66 0.46
C LYS A 160 -21.93 16.46 0.03
N TYR A 161 -20.73 16.71 -0.49
CA TYR A 161 -19.75 15.70 -0.87
C TYR A 161 -19.36 14.80 0.31
N ALA A 162 -19.24 15.38 1.50
CA ALA A 162 -18.89 14.64 2.71
C ALA A 162 -20.05 13.78 3.24
N ASP A 163 -21.28 14.30 3.19
CA ASP A 163 -22.41 13.72 3.93
C ASP A 163 -23.41 12.93 3.07
N SER A 164 -23.60 13.32 1.81
CA SER A 164 -24.63 12.77 0.92
C SER A 164 -24.18 11.48 0.23
N LYS A 165 -25.11 10.78 -0.44
CA LYS A 165 -24.77 9.64 -1.31
C LYS A 165 -24.43 10.13 -2.72
N PRO A 166 -23.73 9.33 -3.55
CA PRO A 166 -23.42 9.73 -4.93
C PRO A 166 -24.65 10.14 -5.74
N GLU A 167 -25.79 9.47 -5.57
CA GLU A 167 -27.01 9.74 -6.33
C GLU A 167 -27.52 11.18 -6.09
N ASP A 168 -27.33 11.69 -4.87
CA ASP A 168 -27.71 13.04 -4.46
C ASP A 168 -26.82 14.12 -5.09
N LEU A 169 -25.67 13.78 -5.67
CA LEU A 169 -24.71 14.74 -6.23
C LEU A 169 -24.79 14.88 -7.75
N THR A 170 -25.70 14.15 -8.40
CA THR A 170 -25.93 14.19 -9.86
C THR A 170 -26.18 15.60 -10.41
N TYR A 171 -26.77 16.49 -9.61
CA TYR A 171 -27.02 17.89 -9.99
C TYR A 171 -25.83 18.83 -9.74
N MET A 172 -24.81 18.39 -8.99
CA MET A 172 -23.63 19.20 -8.65
C MET A 172 -22.38 18.77 -9.39
N MET A 173 -22.32 17.54 -9.91
CA MET A 173 -21.14 17.04 -10.60
C MET A 173 -21.42 16.00 -11.68
N LYS A 174 -20.57 15.97 -12.71
CA LYS A 174 -20.71 15.11 -13.88
C LYS A 174 -20.58 13.61 -13.57
N GLU A 175 -19.62 13.28 -12.71
CA GLU A 175 -19.30 11.91 -12.29
C GLU A 175 -19.52 11.79 -10.79
N PRO A 176 -20.75 11.50 -10.33
CA PRO A 176 -21.11 11.60 -8.92
C PRO A 176 -20.30 10.64 -8.05
N ARG A 177 -19.69 11.19 -7.01
CA ARG A 177 -18.99 10.45 -5.96
C ARG A 177 -19.08 11.22 -4.66
N ALA A 178 -19.21 10.51 -3.55
CA ALA A 178 -19.37 11.09 -2.23
C ALA A 178 -18.61 10.27 -1.19
N LEU A 179 -18.37 10.88 -0.02
CA LEU A 179 -17.82 10.18 1.15
C LEU A 179 -18.92 9.45 1.95
N SER A 180 -20.20 9.65 1.61
CA SER A 180 -21.32 8.90 2.19
C SER A 180 -21.36 8.95 3.73
N GLY A 181 -21.01 10.09 4.31
CA GLY A 181 -21.14 10.34 5.74
C GLY A 181 -19.96 9.92 6.61
N ILE A 182 -18.87 9.37 6.07
CA ILE A 182 -17.71 8.94 6.87
C ILE A 182 -16.89 10.12 7.43
N LYS A 183 -16.99 11.31 6.79
CA LYS A 183 -16.30 12.53 7.19
C LYS A 183 -17.25 13.73 7.20
N SER A 184 -16.84 14.80 7.86
CA SER A 184 -17.48 16.12 7.86
C SER A 184 -16.54 17.16 7.25
N PHE A 185 -17.10 18.10 6.48
CA PHE A 185 -16.36 19.26 5.98
C PHE A 185 -15.92 20.18 7.13
N VAL A 186 -14.68 20.67 7.08
CA VAL A 186 -14.14 21.64 8.04
C VAL A 186 -13.90 22.99 7.37
N ALA A 187 -13.02 23.04 6.37
CA ALA A 187 -12.65 24.29 5.71
C ALA A 187 -12.00 24.07 4.33
N ILE A 188 -11.88 25.15 3.57
CA ILE A 188 -11.07 25.22 2.35
C ILE A 188 -9.85 26.12 2.64
N GLN A 189 -8.66 25.67 2.28
CA GLN A 189 -7.40 26.38 2.40
C GLN A 189 -6.75 26.56 1.02
N ASP A 190 -5.91 27.59 0.87
CA ASP A 190 -5.09 27.85 -0.32
C ASP A 190 -5.87 27.89 -1.65
N LEU A 191 -7.13 28.32 -1.60
CA LEU A 191 -7.99 28.35 -2.77
C LEU A 191 -7.45 29.33 -3.83
N LYS A 192 -7.24 28.81 -5.03
CA LYS A 192 -6.90 29.56 -6.24
C LYS A 192 -7.92 29.24 -7.32
N VAL A 193 -8.40 30.28 -7.97
CA VAL A 193 -9.41 30.19 -9.03
C VAL A 193 -8.84 30.84 -10.26
N TYR A 194 -8.85 30.12 -11.38
CA TYR A 194 -8.33 30.59 -12.66
C TYR A 194 -9.43 30.54 -13.69
N LYS A 195 -9.56 31.59 -14.50
CA LYS A 195 -10.44 31.56 -15.68
C LYS A 195 -9.86 30.61 -16.72
N THR A 196 -10.72 29.82 -17.36
CA THR A 196 -10.35 29.05 -18.54
C THR A 196 -10.58 29.88 -19.81
N GLY A 197 -10.24 29.33 -20.98
CA GLY A 197 -10.63 29.94 -22.27
C GLY A 197 -12.15 29.97 -22.47
N ASP A 198 -12.87 29.03 -21.87
CA ASP A 198 -14.33 28.95 -21.94
C ASP A 198 -15.01 29.98 -21.03
N LYS A 199 -16.06 30.62 -21.53
CA LYS A 199 -16.89 31.54 -20.72
C LYS A 199 -17.51 30.77 -19.56
N GLN A 200 -17.54 31.43 -18.39
CA GLN A 200 -18.15 30.91 -17.17
C GLN A 200 -17.63 29.52 -16.75
N THR A 201 -16.35 29.30 -16.98
CA THR A 201 -15.65 28.08 -16.61
C THR A 201 -14.36 28.45 -15.90
N TRP A 202 -14.05 27.72 -14.83
CA TRP A 202 -12.91 27.99 -13.98
C TRP A 202 -12.17 26.71 -13.63
N THR A 203 -10.84 26.80 -13.60
CA THR A 203 -10.01 25.82 -12.90
C THR A 203 -9.84 26.27 -11.46
N VAL A 204 -10.33 25.47 -10.53
CA VAL A 204 -10.25 25.72 -9.10
C VAL A 204 -9.24 24.75 -8.50
N LYS A 205 -8.28 25.26 -7.73
CA LYS A 205 -7.26 24.46 -7.04
C LYS A 205 -7.21 24.86 -5.57
N GLY A 206 -7.05 23.90 -4.68
CA GLY A 206 -6.94 24.19 -3.25
C GLY A 206 -6.76 22.94 -2.42
N THR A 207 -6.90 23.13 -1.11
CA THR A 207 -6.87 22.06 -0.12
C THR A 207 -8.19 22.08 0.62
N VAL A 208 -8.90 20.96 0.68
CA VAL A 208 -10.06 20.78 1.54
C VAL A 208 -9.63 20.07 2.81
N MET A 209 -10.16 20.49 3.94
CA MET A 209 -10.00 19.82 5.22
C MET A 209 -11.29 19.10 5.58
N PHE A 210 -11.16 17.82 5.90
CA PHE A 210 -12.22 16.99 6.43
C PHE A 210 -11.85 16.50 7.82
N LYS A 211 -12.87 16.15 8.61
CA LYS A 211 -12.72 15.50 9.90
C LYS A 211 -13.49 14.19 9.90
N GLU A 212 -12.88 13.10 10.37
CA GLU A 212 -13.60 11.85 10.60
C GLU A 212 -14.65 12.03 11.70
N LYS A 213 -15.86 11.50 11.47
CA LYS A 213 -16.97 11.69 12.41
C LYS A 213 -16.81 10.90 13.72
N GLU A 214 -16.05 9.80 13.69
CA GLU A 214 -15.93 8.89 14.83
C GLU A 214 -14.83 9.28 15.82
N LEU A 215 -13.74 9.87 15.32
CA LEU A 215 -12.50 10.04 16.09
C LEU A 215 -11.93 11.46 16.01
N ASP A 216 -12.68 12.39 15.41
CA ASP A 216 -12.29 13.79 15.26
C ASP A 216 -10.94 14.02 14.55
N LEU A 217 -10.46 13.02 13.80
CA LEU A 217 -9.20 13.09 13.07
C LEU A 217 -9.34 13.97 11.83
N GLU A 218 -8.58 15.07 11.76
CA GLU A 218 -8.54 15.95 10.59
C GLU A 218 -7.53 15.49 9.54
N ASN A 219 -7.93 15.53 8.28
CA ASN A 219 -7.06 15.26 7.14
C ASN A 219 -7.19 16.30 6.04
N LYS A 220 -6.06 16.60 5.39
CA LYS A 220 -5.99 17.54 4.26
C LYS A 220 -5.99 16.78 2.95
N GLU A 221 -6.84 17.18 2.01
CA GLU A 221 -6.90 16.63 0.66
C GLU A 221 -6.75 17.75 -0.36
N THR A 222 -5.74 17.65 -1.22
CA THR A 222 -5.59 18.61 -2.32
C THR A 222 -6.56 18.27 -3.44
N PHE A 223 -7.07 19.29 -4.12
CA PHE A 223 -7.97 19.11 -5.27
C PHE A 223 -7.66 20.07 -6.41
N THR A 224 -7.97 19.61 -7.63
CA THR A 224 -8.19 20.44 -8.81
C THR A 224 -9.59 20.11 -9.35
N MET A 225 -10.38 21.13 -9.64
CA MET A 225 -11.71 21.02 -10.22
C MET A 225 -11.85 21.90 -11.45
N LYS A 226 -12.52 21.38 -12.49
CA LYS A 226 -13.11 22.20 -13.54
C LYS A 226 -14.56 22.50 -13.14
N VAL A 227 -14.83 23.76 -12.82
CA VAL A 227 -16.15 24.23 -12.39
C VAL A 227 -16.76 25.06 -13.51
N VAL A 228 -18.01 24.75 -13.87
CA VAL A 228 -18.77 25.45 -14.90
C VAL A 228 -20.02 26.07 -14.28
N LEU A 229 -20.41 27.26 -14.70
CA LEU A 229 -21.72 27.83 -14.34
C LEU A 229 -22.72 27.44 -15.45
N LYS A 230 -23.71 26.64 -15.11
CA LYS A 230 -24.80 26.21 -16.00
C LYS A 230 -26.13 26.63 -15.38
N GLU A 231 -26.95 27.35 -16.13
CA GLU A 231 -28.29 27.76 -15.68
C GLU A 231 -28.28 28.48 -14.32
N GLY A 232 -27.24 29.31 -14.09
CA GLY A 232 -27.06 30.05 -12.83
C GLY A 232 -26.56 29.21 -11.65
N LYS A 233 -26.25 27.92 -11.84
CA LYS A 233 -25.71 27.03 -10.81
C LYS A 233 -24.31 26.55 -11.18
N TYR A 234 -23.41 26.54 -10.21
CA TYR A 234 -22.09 25.95 -10.41
C TYR A 234 -22.18 24.42 -10.41
N PHE A 235 -21.35 23.81 -11.23
CA PHE A 235 -21.33 22.38 -11.47
C PHE A 235 -19.88 21.90 -11.68
N VAL A 236 -19.50 20.79 -11.05
CA VAL A 236 -18.18 20.17 -11.22
C VAL A 236 -18.20 19.33 -12.49
N GLU A 237 -17.48 19.77 -13.51
CA GLU A 237 -17.30 18.97 -14.73
C GLU A 237 -16.26 17.86 -14.55
N LYS A 238 -15.20 18.13 -13.78
CA LYS A 238 -14.09 17.19 -13.51
C LYS A 238 -13.45 17.52 -12.15
N MET A 239 -13.05 16.51 -11.40
CA MET A 239 -12.34 16.68 -10.13
C MET A 239 -11.24 15.63 -9.96
N THR A 240 -10.05 16.05 -9.52
CA THR A 240 -8.89 15.18 -9.24
C THR A 240 -8.23 15.56 -7.92
N ASN A 241 -7.69 14.59 -7.18
CA ASN A 241 -7.04 14.82 -5.88
C ASN A 241 -5.55 15.19 -6.01
N THR A 242 -5.26 16.29 -6.71
CA THR A 242 -3.89 16.83 -6.89
C THR A 242 -3.95 18.31 -7.26
N VAL A 243 -2.92 19.10 -6.90
CA VAL A 243 -2.73 20.47 -7.41
C VAL A 243 -2.00 20.54 -8.76
N GLY A 244 -1.38 19.43 -9.17
CA GLY A 244 -0.58 19.32 -10.40
C GLY A 244 -1.39 19.09 -11.67
N GLY A 245 -2.68 18.72 -11.54
CA GLY A 245 -3.55 18.47 -12.69
C GLY A 245 -3.67 19.71 -13.58
N ASN A 246 -3.51 19.52 -14.88
CA ASN A 246 -3.94 20.48 -15.91
C ASN A 246 -5.21 19.95 -16.57
N GLU A 247 -5.91 20.83 -17.29
CA GLU A 247 -7.20 20.57 -17.98
C GLU A 247 -7.28 19.16 -18.61
#